data_AF-A0A852ETT3-F1
#
_entry.id   AF-A0A852ETT3-F1
#
_cell.length_a   1.000
_cell.length_b   1.000
_cell.length_c   1.000
_cell.angle_alpha   90.00
_cell.angle_beta   90.00
_cell.angle_gamma   90.00
#
_symmetry.space_group_name_H-M   'P 1'
#
loop_
_entity.id
_entity.type
_entity.pdbx_description
1 polymer ?
#
loop_
_entity_poly.entity_id
_entity_poly.type
_entity_poly.pdbx_seq_one_letter_code
_entity_poly.pdbx_strand_id
1 'polypeptide(L)' 'VLLQVTKGPTSHIRLRATVLEASLDLSKNTLQFSDILLGQCQVETIRLYNRFQAPCKWSIEPVLKVKHRRH' A
#
# COMPACT_ATOMS: atom_id res chain seq x y z
N VAL A 1 29.46 -2.04 -6.57
CA VAL A 1 29.78 -1.14 -7.70
C VAL A 1 31.26 -0.80 -7.61
N LEU A 2 31.94 -0.69 -8.76
CA LEU A 2 33.33 -0.23 -8.80
C LEU A 2 33.31 1.27 -9.11
N LEU A 3 33.95 2.05 -8.26
CA LEU A 3 34.16 3.48 -8.49
C LEU A 3 35.62 3.65 -8.93
N GLN A 4 35.82 4.12 -10.16
CA GLN A 4 37.14 4.42 -10.70
C GLN A 4 37.34 5.93 -10.76
N VAL A 5 38.45 6.38 -10.17
CA VAL A 5 38.93 7.75 -10.34
C VAL A 5 39.75 7.79 -11.63
N THR A 6 39.52 8.78 -12.50
CA THR A 6 40.28 8.92 -13.74
C THR A 6 41.78 9.01 -13.45
N LYS A 7 42.57 8.09 -14.02
CA LYS A 7 44.01 7.90 -13.74
C LYS A 7 44.36 7.57 -12.27
N GLY A 8 43.40 7.06 -11.50
CA GLY A 8 43.55 6.76 -10.08
C GLY A 8 43.13 5.33 -9.71
N PRO A 9 43.18 5.00 -8.40
CA PRO A 9 42.83 3.67 -7.92
C PRO A 9 41.33 3.37 -8.09
N THR A 10 41.02 2.08 -8.14
CA THR A 10 39.65 1.57 -8.17
C THR A 10 39.26 1.11 -6.78
N SER A 11 38.08 1.51 -6.32
CA SER A 11 37.55 1.06 -5.02
C SER A 11 36.24 0.31 -5.18
N HIS A 12 36.09 -0.75 -4.39
CA HIS A 12 34.82 -1.46 -4.24
C HIS A 12 33.91 -0.68 -3.31
N ILE A 13 32.75 -0.29 -3.82
CA ILE A 13 31.68 0.29 -3.00
C ILE A 13 30.48 -0.65 -2.95
N ARG A 14 29.85 -0.71 -1.78
CA ARG A 14 28.58 -1.42 -1.58
C ARG A 14 27.46 -0.38 -1.61
N LEU A 15 26.57 -0.48 -2.59
CA LEU A 15 25.32 0.26 -2.58
C LEU A 15 24.30 -0.55 -1.78
N ARG A 16 23.60 0.10 -0.85
CA ARG A 16 22.53 -0.50 -0.06
C ARG A 16 21.30 0.38 -0.20
N ALA A 17 20.20 -0.22 -0.61
CA ALA A 17 18.88 0.39 -0.52
C ALA A 17 18.05 -0.46 0.45
N THR A 18 17.29 0.20 1.32
CA THR A 18 16.22 -0.46 2.08
C THR A 18 14.96 -0.36 1.22
N VAL A 19 14.48 -1.49 0.72
CA VAL A 19 13.20 -1.54 0.02
C VAL A 19 12.10 -1.60 1.08
N LEU A 20 11.24 -0.59 1.08
CA LEU A 20 10.05 -0.56 1.92
C LEU A 20 8.88 -1.04 1.05
N GLU A 21 8.23 -2.12 1.47
CA GLU A 21 6.94 -2.48 0.90
C GLU A 21 5.92 -1.44 1.35
N ALA A 22 5.21 -0.80 0.42
CA ALA A 22 4.16 0.14 0.79
C ALA A 22 3.03 -0.63 1.48
N SER A 23 2.86 -0.42 2.78
CA SER A 23 1.84 -1.06 3.61
C SER A 23 0.97 -0.01 4.30
N LEU A 24 -0.34 -0.25 4.26
CA LEU A 24 -1.36 0.53 4.95
C LEU A 24 -2.14 -0.41 5.86
N ASP A 25 -2.22 -0.07 7.14
CA ASP A 25 -3.05 -0.80 8.08
C ASP A 25 -4.43 -0.14 8.19
N LEU A 26 -5.47 -0.96 8.28
CA LEU A 26 -6.84 -0.50 8.47
C LEU A 26 -7.26 -0.65 9.93
N SER A 27 -7.99 0.34 10.46
CA SER A 27 -8.63 0.19 11.78
C SER A 27 -9.68 -0.92 11.81
N LYS A 28 -10.31 -1.21 10.67
CA LYS A 28 -11.32 -2.26 10.48
C LYS A 28 -11.29 -2.70 9.02
N ASN A 29 -11.26 -4.01 8.77
CA ASN A 29 -11.23 -4.57 7.41
C ASN A 29 -12.62 -4.96 6.88
N THR A 30 -13.64 -4.91 7.74
CA THR A 30 -15.02 -5.32 7.41
C THR A 30 -15.98 -4.29 7.97
N LEU A 31 -16.84 -3.73 7.14
CA LEU A 31 -17.93 -2.85 7.56
C LEU A 31 -19.22 -3.67 7.66
N GLN A 32 -19.90 -3.55 8.80
CA GLN A 32 -21.19 -4.17 9.05
C GLN A 32 -22.13 -3.05 9.46
N PHE A 33 -23.12 -2.77 8.62
CA PHE A 33 -24.17 -1.80 8.89
C PHE A 33 -25.37 -2.55 9.48
N SER A 34 -26.03 -1.96 10.47
CA SER A 34 -27.26 -2.51 11.03
C SER A 34 -28.46 -2.11 10.17
N ASP A 35 -29.64 -2.63 10.52
CA ASP A 35 -30.89 -2.22 9.87
C ASP A 35 -31.09 -0.70 10.02
N ILE A 36 -31.46 -0.04 8.91
CA ILE A 36 -31.71 1.39 8.87
C ILE A 36 -33.16 1.63 8.44
N LEU A 37 -33.79 2.66 9.00
CA LEU A 37 -35.13 3.08 8.58
C LEU A 37 -35.10 3.77 7.22
N LEU A 38 -36.20 3.71 6.49
CA LEU A 38 -36.36 4.42 5.22
C LEU A 38 -36.08 5.92 5.40
N GLY A 39 -35.23 6.45 4.51
CA GLY A 39 -34.83 7.86 4.53
C GLY A 39 -33.72 8.21 5.53
N GLN A 40 -33.20 7.25 6.30
CA GLN A 40 -32.05 7.46 7.18
C GLN A 40 -30.73 7.07 6.49
N CYS A 41 -29.61 7.51 7.05
CA CYS A 41 -28.26 7.17 6.58
C CYS A 41 -27.38 6.76 7.77
N GLN A 42 -26.63 5.67 7.61
CA GLN A 42 -25.57 5.30 8.54
C GLN A 42 -24.21 5.59 7.90
N VAL A 43 -23.30 6.16 8.69
CA VAL A 43 -21.95 6.50 8.26
C VAL A 43 -20.96 5.84 9.21
N GLU A 44 -20.05 5.06 8.65
CA GLU A 44 -18.96 4.43 9.37
C GLU A 44 -17.63 5.03 8.90
N THR A 45 -16.76 5.36 9.84
CA THR A 45 -15.44 5.96 9.55
C THR A 45 -14.34 4.96 9.83
N ILE A 46 -13.53 4.65 8.81
CA ILE A 46 -12.32 3.84 8.96
C ILE A 46 -11.08 4.72 8.92
N ARG A 47 -10.02 4.30 9.62
CA ARG A 47 -8.72 4.94 9.58
C ARG A 47 -7.75 4.09 8.78
N LEU A 48 -6.95 4.75 7.94
CA LEU A 48 -5.81 4.19 7.25
C LEU A 48 -4.55 4.68 7.95
N TYR A 49 -3.68 3.76 8.36
CA TYR A 49 -2.42 4.07 9.02
C TYR A 49 -1.26 3.76 8.09
N ASN A 50 -0.55 4.82 7.69
CA ASN A 50 0.74 4.66 7.02
C ASN A 50 1.80 4.32 8.07
N ARG A 51 2.36 3.11 7.98
CA ARG A 51 3.39 2.63 8.90
C ARG A 51 4.78 3.18 8.57
N PHE A 52 4.95 3.78 7.40
CA PHE A 52 6.22 4.29 6.94
C PHE A 52 6.28 5.82 7.05
N GLN A 53 7.50 6.33 7.24
CA GLN A 53 7.77 7.76 7.26
C GLN A 53 7.73 8.38 5.85
N ALA A 54 7.70 7.55 4.80
CA ALA A 54 7.56 7.99 3.42
C ALA A 54 6.06 8.20 3.06
N PRO A 55 5.72 9.17 2.19
CA PRO A 55 4.35 9.33 1.70
C PRO A 55 3.83 8.08 0.97
N CYS A 56 2.61 7.65 1.31
CA CYS A 56 1.90 6.58 0.62
C CYS A 56 0.71 7.13 -0.17
N LYS A 57 0.62 6.75 -1.45
CA LYS A 57 -0.58 6.98 -2.28
C LYS A 57 -1.55 5.83 -2.08
N TRP A 58 -2.84 6.13 -2.06
CA TRP A 58 -3.89 5.14 -1.87
C TRP A 58 -5.11 5.45 -2.76
N SER A 59 -5.86 4.41 -3.12
CA SER A 59 -7.12 4.47 -3.86
C SER A 59 -8.08 3.40 -3.32
N ILE A 60 -9.37 3.56 -3.60
CA ILE A 60 -10.39 2.56 -3.30
C ILE A 60 -10.95 2.08 -4.64
N GLU A 61 -10.89 0.77 -4.87
CA GLU A 61 -11.34 0.14 -6.12
C GLU A 61 -12.23 -1.08 -5.81
N PRO A 62 -13.30 -1.29 -6.59
CA PRO A 62 -14.12 -2.48 -6.45
C PRO A 62 -13.34 -3.73 -6.90
N VAL A 63 -13.45 -4.82 -6.15
CA VAL A 63 -12.86 -6.11 -6.57
C VAL A 63 -13.67 -6.68 -7.73
N LEU A 64 -13.08 -6.71 -8.92
CA LEU A 64 -13.67 -7.36 -10.09
C LEU A 64 -13.66 -8.88 -9.88
N LYS A 65 -14.83 -9.51 -9.81
CA LYS A 65 -14.93 -10.98 -9.78
C LYS A 65 -14.52 -11.53 -11.16
N VAL A 66 -13.40 -12.25 -11.21
CA VAL A 66 -13.00 -12.99 -12.40
C VAL A 66 -14.04 -14.09 -12.66
N LYS A 67 -14.80 -13.96 -13.77
CA LYS A 67 -15.71 -15.02 -14.23
C LYS A 67 -14.87 -16.24 -14.59
N HIS A 68 -14.90 -17.26 -13.75
CA HIS A 68 -14.37 -18.58 -14.11
C HIS A 68 -15.22 -19.11 -15.27
N ARG A 69 -14.64 -19.22 -16.47
CA ARG A 69 -15.26 -19.97 -17.57
C ARG A 69 -15.29 -21.42 -17.13
N ARG A 70 -16.48 -22.00 -16.96
CA ARG A 70 -16.63 -23.45 -16.85
C ARG A 70 -16.35 -24.01 -18.24
N HIS A 71 -15.32 -24.85 -18.33
CA HIS A 71 -15.09 -25.72 -19.48
C HIS A 71 -16.07 -26.88 -19.46
#